data_AF-A0AAW5ZS73-F1
#
_entry.id   AF-A0AAW5ZS73-F1
#
_cell.length_a   1.000
_cell.length_b   1.000
_cell.length_c   1.000
_cell.angle_alpha   90.00
_cell.angle_beta   90.00
_cell.angle_gamma   90.00
#
_symmetry.space_group_name_H-M   'P 1'
#
loop_
_entity.id
_entity.type
_entity.pdbx_description
1 polymer ?
#
loop_
_entity_poly.entity_id
_entity_poly.type
_entity_poly.pdbx_seq_one_letter_code
_entity_poly.pdbx_strand_id
1 'polypeptide(L)'
;MSTITIEAYDDNGNQLFSYQVGFEFEIDVQQLLQLAFVQGQSASQPDPFTYTLEYYGYSQSTQYPGYLGYELESINTFDADASHYWELAVNGQPSSSGIDTTFPNPGATVTFTYQTINTRHLAANSRQKAIQERRAARSGVRLPEPA
;
A
#
# COMPACT_ATOMS: atom_id res chain seq x y z
N MET A 1 8.66 9.75 23.44
CA MET A 1 7.68 10.03 22.38
C MET A 1 7.22 8.69 21.83
N SER A 2 5.94 8.52 21.54
CA SER A 2 5.45 7.28 20.92
C SER A 2 5.84 7.26 19.44
N THR A 3 6.07 6.08 18.90
CA THR A 3 6.45 5.87 17.49
C THR A 3 5.47 4.93 16.81
N ILE A 4 5.46 4.94 15.48
CA ILE A 4 4.83 3.93 14.63
C ILE A 4 5.95 3.26 13.84
N THR A 5 5.90 1.94 13.71
CA THR A 5 6.79 1.21 12.82
C THR A 5 6.15 1.18 11.43
N ILE A 6 6.91 1.51 10.39
CA ILE A 6 6.50 1.32 9.00
C ILE A 6 7.55 0.49 8.28
N GLU A 7 7.10 -0.55 7.59
CA GLU A 7 7.97 -1.53 6.97
C GLU A 7 7.37 -2.06 5.67
N ALA A 8 8.24 -2.54 4.79
CA ALA A 8 7.85 -3.14 3.53
C ALA A 8 8.59 -4.44 3.27
N TYR A 9 7.91 -5.41 2.66
CA TYR A 9 8.46 -6.71 2.29
C TYR A 9 8.12 -7.06 0.85
N ASP A 10 9.05 -7.75 0.16
CA ASP A 10 8.75 -8.38 -1.13
C ASP A 10 7.95 -9.69 -0.95
N ASP A 11 7.61 -10.31 -2.08
CA ASP A 11 6.83 -11.56 -2.14
C ASP A 11 7.60 -12.79 -1.64
N ASN A 12 8.91 -12.67 -1.40
CA ASN A 12 9.76 -13.69 -0.78
C ASN A 12 9.93 -13.46 0.73
N GLY A 13 9.32 -12.41 1.28
CA GLY A 13 9.45 -12.03 2.69
C GLY A 13 10.75 -11.32 3.03
N ASN A 14 11.51 -10.84 2.03
CA ASN A 14 12.68 -10.02 2.30
C ASN A 14 12.23 -8.60 2.68
N GLN A 15 12.76 -8.07 3.78
CA GLN A 15 12.49 -6.70 4.20
C GLN A 15 13.17 -5.71 3.26
N LEU A 16 12.38 -4.85 2.61
CA LEU A 16 12.85 -3.78 1.74
C LEU A 16 13.28 -2.55 2.55
N PHE A 17 12.50 -2.22 3.58
CA PHE A 17 12.86 -1.21 4.58
C PHE A 17 12.10 -1.42 5.89
N SER A 18 12.60 -0.80 6.97
CA SER A 18 11.87 -0.64 8.22
C SER A 18 12.32 0.63 8.94
N TYR A 19 11.36 1.45 9.36
CA TYR A 19 11.62 2.71 10.05
C TYR A 19 10.68 2.85 11.25
N GLN A 20 11.19 3.45 12.33
CA GLN A 20 10.38 3.98 13.40
C GLN A 20 10.19 5.48 13.18
N VAL A 21 8.95 5.88 12.94
CA VAL A 21 8.54 7.26 12.68
C VAL A 21 7.84 7.81 13.93
N GLY A 22 8.08 9.08 14.25
CA GLY A 22 7.39 9.74 15.36
C GLY A 22 5.88 9.78 15.13
N PHE A 23 5.10 9.48 16.17
CA PHE A 23 3.65 9.64 16.10
C PHE A 23 3.25 11.12 16.17
N GLU A 24 2.36 11.51 15.27
CA GLU A 24 1.61 12.76 15.34
C GLU A 24 0.11 12.46 15.25
N PHE A 25 -0.73 13.27 15.91
CA PHE A 25 -2.17 13.07 15.86
C PHE A 25 -2.68 13.22 14.42
N GLU A 26 -3.56 12.31 13.99
CA GLU A 26 -4.12 12.25 12.63
C GLU A 26 -3.09 12.01 11.51
N ILE A 27 -1.89 11.49 11.84
CA ILE A 27 -0.96 11.06 10.81
C ILE A 27 -1.53 9.86 10.04
N ASP A 28 -1.60 9.98 8.71
CA ASP A 28 -2.01 8.89 7.83
C ASP A 28 -0.81 8.04 7.36
N VAL A 29 -1.10 6.90 6.75
CA VAL A 29 -0.05 5.98 6.26
C VAL A 29 0.78 6.58 5.11
N GLN A 30 0.20 7.42 4.27
CA GLN A 30 0.92 8.10 3.19
C GLN A 30 1.97 9.07 3.77
N GLN A 31 1.61 9.84 4.79
CA GLN A 31 2.50 10.73 5.52
C GLN A 31 3.59 9.94 6.27
N LEU A 32 3.25 8.80 6.89
CA LEU A 32 4.24 7.92 7.51
C LEU A 32 5.28 7.42 6.49
N LEU A 33 4.85 7.02 5.29
CA LEU A 33 5.75 6.59 4.21
C LEU A 33 6.69 7.72 3.76
N GLN A 34 6.15 8.94 3.62
CA GLN A 34 6.94 10.11 3.28
C GLN A 34 7.97 10.44 4.38
N LEU A 35 7.59 10.41 5.64
CA LEU A 35 8.51 10.65 6.76
C LEU A 35 9.59 9.58 6.86
N ALA A 36 9.24 8.31 6.64
CA ALA A 36 10.21 7.22 6.57
C ALA A 36 11.24 7.43 5.45
N PHE A 37 10.79 7.86 4.26
CA PHE A 37 11.66 8.22 3.15
C PHE A 37 12.62 9.34 3.54
N VAL A 38 12.11 10.45 4.09
CA VAL A 38 12.92 11.60 4.53
C VAL A 38 13.92 11.20 5.63
N GLN A 39 13.49 10.41 6.61
CA GLN A 39 14.33 9.97 7.72
C GLN A 39 15.48 9.05 7.27
N GLY A 40 15.28 8.27 6.21
CA GLY A 40 16.32 7.43 5.63
C GLY A 40 17.36 8.19 4.81
N GLN A 41 17.11 9.45 4.44
CA GLN A 41 18.04 10.21 3.61
C GLN A 41 19.34 10.54 4.35
N SER A 42 20.46 10.39 3.65
CA SER A 42 21.77 10.80 4.12
C SER A 42 22.64 11.28 2.95
N ALA A 43 23.80 11.88 3.24
CA ALA A 43 24.73 12.31 2.20
C ALA A 43 25.20 11.15 1.29
N SER A 44 25.21 9.91 1.78
CA SER A 44 25.60 8.71 1.05
C SER A 44 24.41 7.91 0.48
N GLN A 45 23.19 8.20 0.93
CA GLN A 45 21.94 7.59 0.45
C GLN A 45 20.87 8.70 0.34
N PRO A 46 20.91 9.51 -0.72
CA PRO A 46 19.92 10.58 -0.91
C PRO A 46 18.51 10.03 -1.14
N ASP A 47 18.39 8.84 -1.73
CA ASP A 47 17.13 8.13 -1.93
C ASP A 47 17.23 6.73 -1.28
N PRO A 48 16.83 6.57 -0.01
CA PRO A 48 16.99 5.30 0.71
C PRO A 48 16.14 4.16 0.12
N PHE A 49 15.01 4.51 -0.48
CA PHE A 49 14.14 3.65 -1.30
C PHE A 49 13.32 4.56 -2.22
N THR A 50 12.90 4.08 -3.39
CA THR A 50 11.95 4.83 -4.23
C THR A 50 10.55 4.28 -4.05
N TYR A 51 9.53 5.11 -4.24
CA TYR A 51 8.14 4.65 -4.26
C TYR A 51 7.29 5.52 -5.20
N THR A 52 6.22 4.94 -5.71
CA THR A 52 5.23 5.68 -6.51
C THR A 52 3.85 5.52 -5.93
N LEU A 53 3.07 6.61 -5.97
CA LEU A 53 1.69 6.66 -5.54
C LEU A 53 0.81 7.04 -6.72
N GLU A 54 -0.38 6.47 -6.78
CA GLU A 54 -1.36 6.77 -7.84
C GLU A 54 -2.73 7.06 -7.24
N TYR A 55 -3.44 8.03 -7.81
CA TYR A 55 -4.79 8.38 -7.38
C TYR A 55 -5.85 7.60 -8.17
N TYR A 56 -6.65 6.81 -7.45
CA TYR A 56 -7.71 5.96 -8.00
C TYR A 56 -9.11 6.59 -7.89
N GLY A 57 -9.28 7.64 -7.09
CA GLY A 57 -10.55 8.36 -6.97
C GLY A 57 -11.64 7.56 -6.27
N TYR A 58 -12.75 7.29 -6.95
CA TYR A 58 -13.86 6.49 -6.42
C TYR A 58 -14.06 5.23 -7.26
N SER A 59 -14.44 4.15 -6.60
CA SER A 59 -14.82 2.90 -7.27
C SER A 59 -16.00 3.14 -8.20
N GLN A 60 -15.88 2.62 -9.42
CA GLN A 60 -16.96 2.59 -10.41
C GLN A 60 -17.81 1.32 -10.30
N SER A 61 -17.41 0.38 -9.42
CA SER A 61 -18.14 -0.86 -9.19
C SER A 61 -19.46 -0.55 -8.49
N THR A 62 -20.57 -0.96 -9.10
CA THR A 62 -21.90 -0.91 -8.47
C THR A 62 -21.99 -1.84 -7.26
N GLN A 63 -21.19 -2.92 -7.27
CA GLN A 63 -21.13 -3.89 -6.18
C GLN A 63 -20.30 -3.38 -5.00
N TYR A 64 -19.28 -2.55 -5.28
CA TYR A 64 -18.32 -2.07 -4.28
C TYR A 64 -18.09 -0.56 -4.42
N PRO A 65 -19.09 0.29 -4.15
CA PRO A 65 -18.92 1.73 -4.21
C PRO A 65 -18.04 2.22 -3.05
N GLY A 66 -17.27 3.29 -3.26
CA GLY A 66 -16.48 3.89 -2.18
C GLY A 66 -15.28 4.68 -2.68
N TYR A 67 -14.68 5.45 -1.78
CA TYR A 67 -13.45 6.19 -2.04
C TYR A 67 -12.24 5.25 -2.08
N LEU A 68 -11.51 5.29 -3.20
CA LEU A 68 -10.27 4.54 -3.44
C LEU A 68 -9.02 5.40 -3.24
N GLY A 69 -9.10 6.73 -3.29
CA GLY A 69 -7.97 7.59 -2.88
C GLY A 69 -6.62 7.26 -3.50
N TYR A 70 -5.55 7.47 -2.73
CA TYR A 70 -4.20 7.12 -3.13
C TYR A 70 -3.86 5.66 -2.81
N GLU A 71 -3.13 5.02 -3.72
CA GLU A 71 -2.57 3.67 -3.58
C GLU A 71 -1.07 3.68 -3.82
N LEU A 72 -0.38 2.75 -3.16
CA LEU A 72 1.04 2.49 -3.39
C LEU A 72 1.18 1.61 -4.64
N GLU A 73 1.79 2.15 -5.69
CA GLU A 73 2.00 1.41 -6.95
C GLU A 73 3.38 0.78 -7.02
N SER A 74 4.41 1.34 -6.39
CA SER A 74 5.71 0.68 -6.36
C SER A 74 6.55 1.02 -5.15
N ILE A 75 7.44 0.08 -4.79
CA ILE A 75 8.61 0.32 -3.95
C ILE A 75 9.83 -0.27 -4.67
N ASN A 76 10.88 0.52 -4.86
CA ASN A 76 12.09 0.13 -5.59
C ASN A 76 11.77 -0.44 -6.98
N THR A 77 12.04 -1.74 -7.20
CA THR A 77 11.84 -2.44 -8.47
C THR A 77 10.52 -3.24 -8.53
N PHE A 78 9.69 -3.14 -7.49
CA PHE A 78 8.47 -3.94 -7.33
C PHE A 78 7.24 -3.10 -7.67
N ASP A 79 6.83 -3.17 -8.93
CA ASP A 79 5.69 -2.44 -9.48
C ASP A 79 4.41 -3.28 -9.37
N ALA A 80 3.34 -2.68 -8.86
CA ALA A 80 2.00 -3.27 -8.90
C ALA A 80 1.54 -3.39 -10.36
N ASP A 81 0.95 -4.54 -10.70
CA ASP A 81 0.56 -4.87 -12.06
C ASP A 81 -0.72 -5.73 -12.08
N ALA A 82 -0.94 -6.47 -13.17
CA ALA A 82 -2.10 -7.36 -13.33
C ALA A 82 -2.00 -8.65 -12.50
N SER A 83 -0.84 -8.92 -11.91
CA SER A 83 -0.50 -10.12 -11.15
C SER A 83 -0.04 -9.83 -9.72
N HIS A 84 0.35 -8.59 -9.40
CA HIS A 84 0.83 -8.20 -8.08
C HIS A 84 0.24 -6.87 -7.60
N TYR A 85 0.24 -6.67 -6.29
CA TYR A 85 -0.14 -5.42 -5.66
C TYR A 85 0.53 -5.25 -4.30
N TRP A 86 0.51 -4.03 -3.78
CA TRP A 86 0.96 -3.73 -2.42
C TRP A 86 -0.21 -3.84 -1.43
N GLU A 87 -0.17 -4.86 -0.58
CA GLU A 87 -1.12 -5.00 0.53
C GLU A 87 -0.70 -4.12 1.70
N LEU A 88 -1.60 -3.24 2.14
CA LEU A 88 -1.47 -2.50 3.39
C LEU A 88 -2.07 -3.31 4.54
N ALA A 89 -1.30 -3.50 5.61
CA ALA A 89 -1.77 -4.04 6.87
C ALA A 89 -1.38 -3.14 8.05
N VAL A 90 -2.23 -3.09 9.09
CA VAL A 90 -1.93 -2.43 10.36
C VAL A 90 -2.04 -3.45 11.48
N ASN A 91 -0.99 -3.61 12.27
CA ASN A 91 -0.86 -4.62 13.33
C ASN A 91 -1.17 -6.04 12.82
N GLY A 92 -0.70 -6.37 11.61
CA GLY A 92 -0.91 -7.66 10.96
C GLY A 92 -2.32 -7.89 10.42
N GLN A 93 -3.21 -6.90 10.45
CA GLN A 93 -4.55 -6.99 9.85
C GLN A 93 -4.59 -6.22 8.53
N PRO A 94 -4.96 -6.85 7.40
CA PRO A 94 -5.15 -6.14 6.14
C PRO A 94 -6.11 -4.97 6.26
N SER A 95 -5.73 -3.81 5.72
CA SER A 95 -6.55 -2.60 5.74
C SER A 95 -7.66 -2.68 4.69
N SER A 96 -8.86 -2.25 5.08
CA SER A 96 -9.97 -1.99 4.16
C SER A 96 -9.95 -0.57 3.58
N SER A 97 -9.01 0.27 4.04
CA SER A 97 -8.87 1.69 3.67
C SER A 97 -7.55 1.93 2.94
N GLY A 98 -7.44 3.09 2.29
CA GLY A 98 -6.24 3.50 1.56
C GLY A 98 -5.14 4.04 2.46
N ILE A 99 -3.98 4.28 1.87
CA ILE A 99 -2.85 4.88 2.60
C ILE A 99 -3.15 6.31 3.06
N ASP A 100 -4.03 7.03 2.37
CA ASP A 100 -4.48 8.40 2.66
C ASP A 100 -5.71 8.45 3.61
N THR A 101 -6.24 7.30 3.99
CA THR A 101 -7.45 7.17 4.82
C THR A 101 -7.32 6.15 5.95
N THR A 102 -6.09 5.70 6.19
CA THR A 102 -5.71 4.82 7.30
C THR A 102 -4.88 5.62 8.29
N PHE A 103 -5.36 5.72 9.53
CA PHE A 103 -4.73 6.50 10.61
C PHE A 103 -4.27 5.57 11.74
N PRO A 104 -3.00 5.13 11.77
CA PRO A 104 -2.53 4.19 12.77
C PRO A 104 -2.41 4.82 14.16
N ASN A 105 -2.66 4.02 15.19
CA ASN A 105 -2.49 4.45 16.57
C ASN A 105 -0.99 4.47 16.97
N PRO A 106 -0.62 5.22 18.02
CA PRO A 106 0.72 5.16 18.59
C PRO A 106 1.12 3.72 18.95
N GLY A 107 2.33 3.32 18.59
CA GLY A 107 2.85 1.96 18.81
C GLY A 107 2.41 0.93 17.76
N ALA A 108 1.64 1.33 16.74
CA ALA A 108 1.25 0.43 15.67
C ALA A 108 2.43 0.03 14.76
N THR A 109 2.26 -1.10 14.08
CA THR A 109 3.09 -1.50 12.94
C THR A 109 2.25 -1.42 11.67
N VAL A 110 2.71 -0.61 10.72
CA VAL A 110 2.19 -0.50 9.36
C VAL A 110 3.08 -1.32 8.46
N THR A 111 2.51 -2.30 7.77
CA THR A 111 3.25 -3.20 6.90
C THR A 111 2.71 -3.11 5.49
N PHE A 112 3.61 -2.89 4.53
CA PHE A 112 3.36 -3.10 3.11
C PHE A 112 3.94 -4.43 2.67
N THR A 113 3.15 -5.27 2.00
CA THR A 113 3.65 -6.54 1.45
C THR A 113 3.36 -6.60 -0.03
N TYR A 114 4.38 -6.89 -0.85
CA TYR A 114 4.19 -7.16 -2.26
C TYR A 114 3.57 -8.55 -2.41
N GLN A 115 2.33 -8.60 -2.86
CA GLN A 115 1.53 -9.81 -2.87
C GLN A 115 1.19 -10.20 -4.31
N THR A 116 1.31 -11.48 -4.63
CA THR A 116 0.67 -12.03 -5.82
C THR A 116 -0.85 -11.98 -5.64
N ILE A 117 -1.55 -11.52 -6.67
CA ILE A 117 -3.00 -11.48 -6.71
C ILE A 117 -3.55 -12.90 -6.61
N ASN A 118 -4.28 -13.16 -5.53
CA ASN A 118 -5.07 -14.36 -5.34
C ASN A 118 -6.55 -14.01 -5.54
N THR A 119 -7.23 -14.68 -6.46
CA THR A 119 -8.66 -14.44 -6.75
C THR A 119 -9.56 -14.60 -5.51
N ARG A 120 -9.18 -15.48 -4.56
CA ARG A 120 -9.86 -15.61 -3.26
C ARG A 120 -9.67 -14.37 -2.39
N HIS A 121 -8.48 -13.77 -2.41
CA HIS A 121 -8.19 -12.54 -1.66
C HIS A 121 -8.93 -11.35 -2.25
N LEU A 122 -8.93 -11.19 -3.59
CA LEU A 122 -9.72 -10.15 -4.25
C LEU A 122 -11.23 -10.28 -3.97
N ALA A 123 -11.74 -11.51 -3.88
CA ALA A 123 -13.14 -11.73 -3.51
C ALA A 123 -13.44 -11.33 -2.05
N ALA A 124 -12.47 -11.43 -1.16
CA ALA A 124 -12.59 -11.07 0.26
C ALA A 124 -12.31 -9.58 0.53
N ASN A 125 -11.60 -8.88 -0.38
CA ASN A 125 -11.26 -7.47 -0.26
C ASN A 125 -11.81 -6.66 -1.44
N SER A 126 -13.00 -6.11 -1.22
CA SER A 126 -13.75 -5.31 -2.21
C SER A 126 -12.99 -4.10 -2.75
N ARG A 127 -12.20 -3.43 -1.89
CA ARG A 127 -11.33 -2.32 -2.28
C ARG A 127 -10.28 -2.79 -3.26
N GLN A 128 -9.55 -3.86 -2.91
CA GLN A 128 -8.49 -4.40 -3.77
C GLN A 128 -9.05 -4.85 -5.11
N LYS A 129 -10.23 -5.49 -5.13
CA LYS A 129 -10.92 -5.80 -6.38
C LYS A 129 -11.17 -4.56 -7.25
N ALA A 130 -11.69 -3.48 -6.66
CA ALA A 130 -11.98 -2.25 -7.40
C ALA A 130 -10.71 -1.56 -7.95
N ILE A 131 -9.61 -1.59 -7.19
CA ILE A 131 -8.29 -1.09 -7.64
C ILE A 131 -7.81 -1.91 -8.83
N GLN A 132 -7.89 -3.23 -8.75
CA GLN A 132 -7.48 -4.11 -9.84
C GLN A 132 -8.33 -3.89 -11.10
N GLU A 133 -9.65 -3.73 -10.96
CA GLU A 133 -10.55 -3.41 -12.09
C GLU A 133 -10.15 -2.07 -12.75
N ARG A 134 -9.78 -1.07 -11.94
CA ARG A 134 -9.33 0.23 -12.43
C ARG A 134 -7.97 0.17 -13.12
N ARG A 135 -7.03 -0.61 -12.58
CA ARG A 135 -5.70 -0.82 -13.16
C ARG A 135 -5.81 -1.54 -14.50
N ALA A 136 -6.59 -2.62 -14.57
CA ALA A 136 -6.93 -3.36 -15.79
C ALA A 136 -7.53 -2.45 -16.88
N ALA A 137 -8.49 -1.60 -16.52
CA ALA A 137 -9.10 -0.67 -17.47
C ALA A 137 -8.11 0.36 -18.05
N ARG A 138 -7.08 0.75 -17.30
CA ARG A 138 -6.03 1.67 -17.75
C ARG A 138 -4.99 0.99 -18.63
N SER A 139 -4.61 -0.24 -18.31
CA SER A 139 -3.60 -1.00 -19.05
C SER A 139 -4.14 -1.68 -20.31
N GLY A 140 -5.47 -1.78 -20.45
CA GLY A 140 -6.11 -2.58 -21.50
C GLY A 140 -5.99 -4.10 -21.28
N VAL A 141 -5.48 -4.52 -20.12
CA VAL A 141 -5.31 -5.92 -19.72
C VAL A 141 -6.55 -6.39 -18.97
N ARG A 142 -7.09 -7.56 -19.33
CA ARG A 142 -8.25 -8.14 -18.63
C ARG A 142 -7.81 -8.81 -17.34
N LEU A 143 -8.54 -8.61 -16.24
CA LEU A 143 -8.26 -9.34 -14.99
C LEU A 143 -8.42 -10.86 -15.20
N PRO A 144 -7.62 -11.69 -14.51
CA PRO A 144 -7.84 -13.12 -14.48
C PRO A 144 -9.22 -13.44 -13.89
N GLU A 145 -10.02 -14.24 -14.62
CA GLU A 145 -11.33 -14.70 -14.15
C GLU A 145 -11.15 -15.66 -12.96
N PRO A 146 -12.00 -15.60 -11.93
CA PRO A 146 -11.97 -16.58 -10.84
C PRO A 146 -12.26 -17.98 -11.40
N ALA A 147 -11.47 -18.96 -10.98
CA ALA A 147 -11.67 -20.38 -11.27
C ALA A 147 -12.93 -20.94 -10.59
#